data_AF-A0A1B6HF23-F1
#
_entry.id   AF-A0A1B6HF23-F1
#
_cell.length_a   1.000
_cell.length_b   1.000
_cell.length_c   1.000
_cell.angle_alpha   90.00
_cell.angle_beta   90.00
_cell.angle_gamma   90.00
#
_symmetry.space_group_name_H-M   'P 1'
#
loop_
_entity.id
_entity.type
_entity.pdbx_description
1 polymer ?
#
loop_
_entity_poly.entity_id
_entity_poly.type
_entity_poly.pdbx_seq_one_letter_code
_entity_poly.pdbx_strand_id
1 'polypeptide(L)'
;QVPVESRAVVTSLRPPVREKSQVSGSQSVMALAYVCLCVILAVTVTTGDLNTKKENTCEDCDTEIPLELALRLNTITDENQLFREFVKPPADVEVPIIKVAQTLLGFGPDSVTLHDEVDAPLERKAVSKPQPAGCKPENRSVSLRLSDNPWIYYWPPCTRVEQCGGCCNHHLLSCQPVEVETLNFQVIVTETVNNQLKYKGKEIVTVDKHTKCKCDCKVKKEDCSPLQEYRKGECRCVCTNKDAEAKCNAESLRHWNASSCICECLDAVECSDGTYLDQSSCSCEPLPDEIVLKRLGYNNPENFTKEFSPRLRGPLYTIG
;
A
#
# COMPACT_ATOMS: atom_id res chain seq x y z
N GLN A 1 -38.23 -6.60 -23.32
CA GLN A 1 -39.14 -5.43 -23.39
C GLN A 1 -38.80 -4.52 -22.22
N VAL A 2 -38.50 -3.25 -22.49
CA VAL A 2 -38.50 -2.12 -21.55
C VAL A 2 -39.70 -1.27 -21.97
N PRO A 3 -40.64 -0.91 -21.07
CA PRO A 3 -40.64 0.42 -20.41
C PRO A 3 -41.31 0.41 -18.99
N VAL A 4 -41.45 1.48 -18.18
CA VAL A 4 -40.81 2.81 -18.01
C VAL A 4 -41.11 3.32 -16.58
N GLU A 5 -40.23 4.20 -16.08
CA GLU A 5 -40.35 5.18 -14.99
C GLU A 5 -41.78 5.71 -14.66
N SER A 6 -42.07 6.18 -13.43
CA SER A 6 -41.78 7.58 -13.00
C SER A 6 -42.57 7.96 -11.71
N ARG A 7 -42.35 9.06 -10.95
CA ARG A 7 -41.22 10.00 -10.68
C ARG A 7 -41.52 10.73 -9.32
N ALA A 8 -40.70 11.72 -8.92
CA ALA A 8 -40.64 12.37 -7.59
C ALA A 8 -41.72 13.44 -7.25
N VAL A 9 -41.82 13.81 -5.95
CA VAL A 9 -42.22 15.15 -5.45
C VAL A 9 -41.44 15.52 -4.16
N VAL A 10 -41.10 16.81 -3.99
CA VAL A 10 -40.43 17.43 -2.82
C VAL A 10 -41.25 18.59 -2.26
N THR A 11 -41.38 18.69 -0.93
CA THR A 11 -41.82 19.91 -0.18
C THR A 11 -41.38 19.73 1.29
N SER A 12 -40.56 20.55 1.95
CA SER A 12 -40.48 22.01 2.11
C SER A 12 -41.65 22.63 2.89
N LEU A 13 -41.39 23.08 4.13
CA LEU A 13 -42.28 23.94 4.92
C LEU A 13 -41.50 25.01 5.72
N ARG A 14 -41.99 26.24 5.62
CA ARG A 14 -41.65 27.53 6.29
C ARG A 14 -42.91 28.43 6.23
N PRO A 15 -42.98 29.67 6.78
CA PRO A 15 -41.95 30.49 7.44
C PRO A 15 -42.03 30.42 8.98
N PRO A 16 -42.61 31.34 9.81
CA PRO A 16 -43.22 32.67 9.59
C PRO A 16 -42.23 33.85 9.78
N VAL A 17 -42.71 35.10 9.92
CA VAL A 17 -41.92 36.34 10.14
C VAL A 17 -42.69 37.32 11.05
N ARG A 18 -42.00 38.10 11.91
CA ARG A 18 -42.47 39.46 12.26
C ARG A 18 -41.38 40.47 12.70
N GLU A 19 -41.23 41.50 11.86
CA GLU A 19 -40.91 42.93 12.06
C GLU A 19 -39.76 43.45 12.98
N LYS A 20 -39.11 44.52 12.48
CA LYS A 20 -38.10 45.36 13.17
C LYS A 20 -38.76 46.61 13.77
N SER A 21 -38.18 47.20 14.82
CA SER A 21 -38.10 48.67 14.94
C SER A 21 -36.97 49.13 15.86
N GLN A 22 -36.65 50.43 15.84
CA GLN A 22 -35.39 51.04 16.29
C GLN A 22 -35.50 51.97 17.51
N VAL A 23 -34.41 51.99 18.30
CA VAL A 23 -33.74 53.15 18.95
C VAL A 23 -34.41 53.91 20.11
N SER A 24 -33.55 54.18 21.12
CA SER A 24 -33.60 55.13 22.25
C SER A 24 -33.66 54.40 23.61
N GLY A 25 -32.82 54.67 24.61
CA GLY A 25 -31.69 55.61 24.73
C GLY A 25 -31.23 55.67 26.21
N SER A 26 -30.10 56.32 26.50
CA SER A 26 -29.61 56.69 27.85
C SER A 26 -29.01 55.62 28.79
N GLN A 27 -27.66 55.64 28.86
CA GLN A 27 -26.85 55.67 30.09
C GLN A 27 -27.19 54.70 31.26
N SER A 28 -26.77 53.43 31.16
CA SER A 28 -26.43 52.58 32.34
C SER A 28 -25.56 51.34 32.01
N VAL A 29 -25.27 51.05 30.73
CA VAL A 29 -24.79 49.71 30.30
C VAL A 29 -23.26 49.53 30.38
N MET A 30 -22.47 50.61 30.52
CA MET A 30 -21.00 50.55 30.46
C MET A 30 -20.32 49.81 31.62
N ALA A 31 -20.96 49.72 32.80
CA ALA A 31 -20.37 49.08 33.97
C ALA A 31 -20.45 47.54 33.92
N LEU A 32 -21.54 46.98 33.38
CA LEU A 32 -21.74 45.53 33.33
C LEU A 32 -20.99 44.86 32.17
N ALA A 33 -20.77 45.58 31.05
CA ALA A 33 -19.99 45.07 29.93
C ALA A 33 -18.52 44.81 30.31
N TYR A 34 -17.92 45.69 31.13
CA TYR A 34 -16.52 45.57 31.54
C TYR A 34 -16.27 44.33 32.42
N VAL A 35 -17.19 44.02 33.33
CA VAL A 35 -17.09 42.84 34.22
C VAL A 35 -17.18 41.54 33.43
N CYS A 36 -18.11 41.43 32.45
CA CYS A 36 -18.17 40.25 31.58
C CYS A 36 -16.90 40.08 30.72
N LEU A 37 -16.32 41.17 30.20
CA LEU A 37 -15.11 41.10 29.38
C LEU A 37 -13.89 40.63 30.19
N CYS A 38 -13.75 41.08 31.44
CA CYS A 38 -12.70 40.62 32.34
C CYS A 38 -12.86 39.13 32.73
N VAL A 39 -14.09 38.63 32.93
CA VAL A 39 -14.32 37.21 33.24
C VAL A 39 -14.02 36.31 32.03
N ILE A 40 -14.39 36.74 30.82
CA ILE A 40 -14.05 36.00 29.58
C ILE A 40 -12.52 35.95 29.38
N LEU A 41 -11.82 37.06 29.58
CA LEU A 41 -10.35 37.11 29.49
C LEU A 41 -9.67 36.24 30.55
N ALA A 42 -10.20 36.19 31.78
CA ALA A 42 -9.67 35.34 32.84
C ALA A 42 -9.82 33.84 32.53
N VAL A 43 -10.93 33.42 31.90
CA VAL A 43 -11.15 32.01 31.50
C VAL A 43 -10.24 31.62 30.33
N THR A 44 -9.93 32.53 29.41
CA THR A 44 -8.99 32.25 28.29
C THR A 44 -7.52 32.20 28.68
N VAL A 45 -7.14 32.62 29.90
CA VAL A 45 -5.73 32.64 30.36
C VAL A 45 -5.34 31.35 31.11
N THR A 46 -6.30 30.49 31.49
CA THR A 46 -6.02 29.23 32.21
C THR A 46 -6.03 27.97 31.35
N THR A 47 -6.22 28.07 30.03
CA THR A 47 -5.96 26.98 29.07
C THR A 47 -4.68 27.25 28.28
N GLY A 48 -3.57 27.40 29.00
CA GLY A 48 -2.24 27.45 28.41
C GLY A 48 -1.78 26.05 28.00
N ASP A 49 -1.69 25.84 26.69
CA ASP A 49 -0.94 24.79 25.98
C ASP A 49 -0.79 23.42 26.68
N LEU A 50 -1.76 22.54 26.40
CA LEU A 50 -1.50 21.10 26.38
C LEU A 50 -0.39 20.82 25.38
N ASN A 51 0.81 20.51 25.88
CA ASN A 51 1.94 19.86 25.19
C ASN A 51 1.71 19.59 23.69
N THR A 52 1.90 20.61 22.86
CA THR A 52 2.36 20.39 21.49
C THR A 52 3.78 19.86 21.60
N LYS A 53 3.88 18.55 21.85
CA LYS A 53 5.11 17.79 21.68
C LYS A 53 5.61 18.16 20.30
N LYS A 54 6.69 18.95 20.25
CA LYS A 54 7.31 19.44 19.03
C LYS A 54 7.45 18.24 18.10
N GLU A 55 6.65 18.21 17.04
CA GLU A 55 6.88 17.22 16.00
C GLU A 55 8.31 17.47 15.55
N ASN A 56 9.12 16.41 15.65
CA ASN A 56 10.38 16.40 14.95
C ASN A 56 9.98 16.44 13.48
N THR A 57 10.01 17.64 12.89
CA THR A 57 9.94 17.86 11.45
C THR A 57 11.11 17.07 10.88
N CYS A 58 10.81 15.84 10.50
CA CYS A 58 11.76 14.94 9.89
C CYS A 58 12.00 15.51 8.49
N GLU A 59 13.15 16.18 8.32
CA GLU A 59 13.51 16.88 7.08
C GLU A 59 13.87 15.92 5.94
N ASP A 60 13.76 14.61 6.16
CA ASP A 60 14.12 13.55 5.21
C ASP A 60 13.37 12.24 5.52
N CYS A 61 12.02 12.24 5.38
CA CYS A 61 11.20 11.06 5.70
C CYS A 61 11.01 10.08 4.54
N ASP A 62 11.30 10.53 3.31
CA ASP A 62 11.03 9.78 2.08
C ASP A 62 12.23 8.94 1.61
N THR A 63 13.33 8.92 2.36
CA THR A 63 14.44 7.99 2.10
C THR A 63 14.05 6.57 2.49
N GLU A 64 13.80 5.73 1.49
CA GLU A 64 13.78 4.28 1.67
C GLU A 64 15.08 3.79 2.32
N ILE A 65 14.97 2.80 3.22
CA ILE A 65 16.13 2.20 3.88
C ILE A 65 17.05 1.61 2.80
N PRO A 66 18.32 2.05 2.67
CA PRO A 66 19.22 1.52 1.64
C PRO A 66 19.35 0.00 1.75
N LEU A 67 19.30 -0.72 0.62
CA LEU A 67 19.31 -2.18 0.63
C LEU A 67 20.51 -2.76 1.38
N GLU A 68 21.69 -2.15 1.24
CA GLU A 68 22.92 -2.55 1.95
C GLU A 68 22.75 -2.47 3.49
N LEU A 69 22.08 -1.43 3.98
CA LEU A 69 21.74 -1.31 5.40
C LEU A 69 20.77 -2.42 5.80
N ALA A 70 19.72 -2.68 5.01
CA ALA A 70 18.73 -3.71 5.32
C ALA A 70 19.27 -5.15 5.21
N LEU A 71 20.24 -5.40 4.32
CA LEU A 71 21.00 -6.66 4.26
C LEU A 71 21.82 -6.86 5.54
N ARG A 72 22.47 -5.82 6.06
CA ARG A 72 23.15 -5.85 7.36
C ARG A 72 22.16 -6.04 8.52
N LEU A 73 20.99 -5.42 8.49
CA LEU A 73 19.96 -5.66 9.53
C LEU A 73 19.57 -7.14 9.64
N ASN A 74 19.60 -7.92 8.55
CA ASN A 74 19.28 -9.36 8.56
C ASN A 74 20.24 -10.22 9.42
N THR A 75 21.38 -9.70 9.85
CA THR A 75 22.30 -10.43 10.76
C THR A 75 21.94 -10.27 12.24
N ILE A 76 21.04 -9.34 12.57
CA ILE A 76 20.66 -9.00 13.94
C ILE A 76 19.68 -10.02 14.49
N THR A 77 19.93 -10.47 15.72
CA THR A 77 19.04 -11.39 16.46
C THR A 77 18.50 -10.83 17.77
N ASP A 78 19.00 -9.67 18.23
CA ASP A 78 18.66 -9.06 19.51
C ASP A 78 18.48 -7.53 19.40
N GLU A 79 17.55 -6.99 20.18
CA GLU A 79 17.24 -5.57 20.31
C GLU A 79 18.48 -4.76 20.71
N ASN A 80 19.28 -5.25 21.66
CA ASN A 80 20.46 -4.52 22.12
C ASN A 80 21.55 -4.45 21.04
N GLN A 81 21.58 -5.40 20.10
CA GLN A 81 22.51 -5.36 18.97
C GLN A 81 22.08 -4.30 17.94
N LEU A 82 20.77 -4.18 17.66
CA LEU A 82 20.22 -3.09 16.85
C LEU A 82 20.63 -1.72 17.39
N PHE A 83 20.45 -1.49 18.70
CA PHE A 83 20.82 -0.22 19.34
C PHE A 83 22.33 0.05 19.36
N ARG A 84 23.19 -0.98 19.45
CA ARG A 84 24.65 -0.81 19.44
C ARG A 84 25.24 -0.53 18.06
N GLU A 85 24.71 -1.18 17.02
CA GLU A 85 25.33 -1.17 15.68
C GLU A 85 24.67 -0.21 14.69
N PHE A 86 23.39 0.13 14.89
CA PHE A 86 22.58 0.84 13.88
C PHE A 86 21.84 2.08 14.39
N VAL A 87 21.39 2.09 15.65
CA VAL A 87 20.74 3.28 16.22
C VAL A 87 21.79 4.20 16.83
N LYS A 88 22.05 5.34 16.18
CA LYS A 88 22.81 6.42 16.83
C LYS A 88 21.98 6.96 18.00
N PRO A 89 22.55 7.15 19.19
CA PRO A 89 21.87 7.91 20.23
C PRO A 89 21.58 9.33 19.71
N PRO A 90 20.45 9.94 20.09
CA PRO A 90 20.18 11.33 19.74
C PRO A 90 21.32 12.22 20.24
N ALA A 91 21.75 13.16 19.40
CA ALA A 91 22.92 14.01 19.66
C ALA A 91 22.78 14.91 20.91
N ASP A 92 21.54 15.06 21.40
CA ASP A 92 21.16 15.98 22.47
C ASP A 92 21.19 15.33 23.86
N VAL A 93 21.56 14.05 23.97
CA VAL A 93 21.74 13.38 25.27
C VAL A 93 23.21 13.44 25.67
N GLU A 94 23.59 14.55 26.31
CA GLU A 94 24.68 14.52 27.29
C GLU A 94 24.30 13.46 28.34
N VAL A 95 24.91 12.28 28.26
CA VAL A 95 24.69 11.23 29.26
C VAL A 95 25.16 11.81 30.60
N PRO A 96 24.27 12.05 31.59
CA PRO A 96 24.71 12.55 32.87
C PRO A 96 25.52 11.42 33.48
N ILE A 97 26.85 11.59 33.52
CA ILE A 97 27.75 10.68 34.19
C ILE A 97 27.24 10.64 35.64
N ILE A 98 26.60 9.53 36.02
CA ILE A 98 26.21 9.29 37.40
C ILE A 98 27.52 9.15 38.15
N LYS A 99 28.00 10.28 38.68
CA LYS A 99 29.01 10.31 39.73
C LYS A 99 28.34 9.66 40.93
N VAL A 100 28.47 8.33 41.01
CA VAL A 100 28.32 7.57 42.26
C VAL A 100 29.54 7.92 43.14
N ALA A 101 29.66 9.21 43.44
CA ALA A 101 30.56 9.73 44.44
C ALA A 101 29.90 9.42 45.78
N GLN A 102 30.65 8.71 46.62
CA GLN A 102 30.24 8.29 47.94
C GLN A 102 29.83 9.51 48.78
N THR A 103 28.52 9.75 48.91
CA THR A 103 27.98 10.59 49.98
C THR A 103 27.25 9.69 50.97
N LEU A 104 28.06 8.94 51.71
CA LEU A 104 27.71 8.60 53.09
C LEU A 104 27.49 9.91 53.85
N LEU A 105 26.56 9.87 54.82
CA LEU A 105 26.11 10.92 55.76
C LEU A 105 24.73 11.53 55.42
N GLY A 106 23.73 11.21 56.24
CA GLY A 106 22.41 11.85 56.18
C GLY A 106 21.19 10.94 56.41
N PHE A 107 21.21 10.03 57.39
CA PHE A 107 19.95 9.43 57.85
C PHE A 107 19.13 10.48 58.60
N GLY A 108 17.93 10.80 58.10
CA GLY A 108 16.93 11.64 58.75
C GLY A 108 15.55 10.96 58.68
N PRO A 109 14.84 10.74 59.80
CA PRO A 109 13.65 9.90 59.82
C PRO A 109 12.36 10.71 59.68
N ASP A 110 12.00 11.09 58.46
CA ASP A 110 10.63 11.52 58.14
C ASP A 110 10.03 10.57 57.09
N SER A 111 9.42 9.50 57.59
CA SER A 111 8.66 8.56 56.78
C SER A 111 7.39 9.23 56.27
N VAL A 112 7.43 9.78 55.07
CA VAL A 112 6.22 10.15 54.32
C VAL A 112 5.49 8.85 53.95
N THR A 113 4.61 8.41 54.84
CA THR A 113 3.68 7.32 54.58
C THR A 113 2.60 7.82 53.64
N LEU A 114 2.89 7.84 52.34
CA LEU A 114 1.86 7.83 51.30
C LEU A 114 0.97 6.63 51.60
N HIS A 115 -0.26 6.90 52.03
CA HIS A 115 -1.31 5.90 52.04
C HIS A 115 -1.72 5.73 50.58
N ASP A 116 -1.11 4.77 49.90
CA ASP A 116 -1.66 4.25 48.66
C ASP A 116 -3.05 3.71 48.99
N GLU A 117 -4.08 4.45 48.60
CA GLU A 117 -5.41 3.88 48.46
C GLU A 117 -5.27 2.68 47.51
N VAL A 118 -5.70 1.51 47.97
CA VAL A 118 -5.57 0.26 47.21
C VAL A 118 -6.60 0.28 46.09
N ASP A 119 -6.26 1.00 45.03
CA ASP A 119 -6.85 0.81 43.71
C ASP A 119 -6.75 -0.68 43.37
N ALA A 120 -7.89 -1.26 43.03
CA ALA A 120 -8.02 -2.69 42.79
C ALA A 120 -6.97 -3.16 41.76
N PRO A 121 -6.48 -4.42 41.85
CA PRO A 121 -5.49 -4.95 40.91
C PRO A 121 -6.08 -5.05 39.50
N LEU A 122 -5.96 -3.95 38.75
CA LEU A 122 -6.04 -3.94 37.30
C LEU A 122 -4.95 -4.88 36.81
N GLU A 123 -5.33 -6.05 36.30
CA GLU A 123 -4.40 -6.99 35.67
C GLU A 123 -3.78 -6.35 34.42
N ARG A 124 -2.71 -5.60 34.63
CA ARG A 124 -1.84 -5.10 33.57
C ARG A 124 -1.15 -6.31 32.94
N LYS A 125 -1.76 -6.86 31.89
CA LYS A 125 -1.19 -7.96 31.10
C LYS A 125 0.26 -7.59 30.74
N ALA A 126 1.20 -8.41 31.20
CA ALA A 126 2.62 -8.16 30.95
C ALA A 126 2.88 -8.15 29.44
N VAL A 127 3.53 -7.09 28.96
CA VAL A 127 3.92 -6.97 27.55
C VAL A 127 5.11 -7.90 27.31
N SER A 128 4.89 -8.97 26.56
CA SER A 128 5.96 -9.89 26.16
C SER A 128 6.79 -9.29 25.01
N LYS A 129 8.12 -9.39 25.11
CA LYS A 129 9.01 -9.04 23.99
C LYS A 129 8.83 -10.06 22.86
N PRO A 130 8.64 -9.62 21.59
CA PRO A 130 8.58 -10.54 20.46
C PRO A 130 9.96 -11.15 20.18
N GLN A 131 9.98 -12.41 19.76
CA GLN A 131 11.20 -13.04 19.22
C GLN A 131 11.23 -12.86 17.69
N PRO A 132 12.37 -12.47 17.09
CA PRO A 132 12.45 -12.27 15.65
C PRO A 132 12.38 -13.61 14.91
N ALA A 133 11.45 -13.72 13.96
CA ALA A 133 11.36 -14.86 13.05
C ALA A 133 12.36 -14.68 11.89
N GLY A 134 13.65 -14.99 12.12
CA GLY A 134 14.68 -14.93 11.08
C GLY A 134 14.46 -15.96 9.96
N CYS A 135 14.92 -15.65 8.74
CA CYS A 135 14.80 -16.51 7.57
C CYS A 135 15.52 -17.87 7.75
N LYS A 136 14.76 -18.97 7.81
CA LYS A 136 15.27 -20.34 8.03
C LYS A 136 14.28 -21.40 7.50
N PRO A 137 14.69 -22.68 7.39
CA PRO A 137 13.75 -23.78 7.18
C PRO A 137 12.78 -23.94 8.36
N GLU A 138 11.48 -24.02 8.07
CA GLU A 138 10.41 -24.22 9.04
C GLU A 138 9.41 -25.27 8.53
N ASN A 139 8.83 -26.06 9.43
CA ASN A 139 7.87 -27.11 9.06
C ASN A 139 6.53 -26.50 8.61
N ARG A 140 6.26 -26.51 7.31
CA ARG A 140 5.05 -25.96 6.69
C ARG A 140 4.21 -27.05 6.04
N SER A 141 2.89 -26.84 5.97
CA SER A 141 2.00 -27.70 5.19
C SER A 141 2.16 -27.43 3.69
N VAL A 142 2.51 -28.46 2.92
CA VAL A 142 2.57 -28.42 1.45
C VAL A 142 1.45 -29.29 0.87
N SER A 143 0.78 -28.79 -0.17
CA SER A 143 -0.29 -29.52 -0.88
C SER A 143 0.28 -30.74 -1.61
N LEU A 144 -0.46 -31.85 -1.60
CA LEU A 144 -0.14 -33.06 -2.37
C LEU A 144 -1.10 -33.29 -3.54
N ARG A 145 -1.92 -32.29 -3.89
CA ARG A 145 -2.83 -32.35 -5.04
C ARG A 145 -2.04 -32.09 -6.33
N LEU A 146 -2.09 -33.03 -7.27
CA LEU A 146 -1.50 -32.89 -8.61
C LEU A 146 -2.45 -32.20 -9.62
N SER A 147 -3.71 -31.95 -9.22
CA SER A 147 -4.73 -31.39 -10.10
C SER A 147 -5.83 -30.69 -9.29
N ASP A 148 -6.37 -29.60 -9.82
CA ASP A 148 -7.51 -28.86 -9.28
C ASP A 148 -8.88 -29.44 -9.69
N ASN A 149 -8.89 -30.59 -10.38
CA ASN A 149 -10.13 -31.27 -10.79
C ASN A 149 -11.01 -31.63 -9.58
N PRO A 150 -12.23 -31.07 -9.43
CA PRO A 150 -13.05 -31.22 -8.23
C PRO A 150 -13.57 -32.64 -8.00
N TRP A 151 -13.54 -33.49 -9.04
CA TRP A 151 -13.93 -34.89 -8.96
C TRP A 151 -12.83 -35.80 -8.41
N ILE A 152 -11.57 -35.36 -8.39
CA ILE A 152 -10.41 -36.16 -7.96
C ILE A 152 -10.04 -35.76 -6.53
N TYR A 153 -9.92 -36.75 -5.64
CA TYR A 153 -9.51 -36.56 -4.26
C TYR A 153 -8.20 -37.29 -3.95
N TYR A 154 -7.26 -36.56 -3.36
CA TYR A 154 -5.93 -37.03 -2.97
C TYR A 154 -5.88 -37.22 -1.46
N TRP A 155 -5.46 -38.41 -1.00
CA TRP A 155 -5.27 -38.73 0.43
C TRP A 155 -3.80 -39.08 0.75
N PRO A 156 -3.18 -38.42 1.75
CA PRO A 156 -3.66 -37.20 2.41
C PRO A 156 -3.59 -35.97 1.47
N PRO A 157 -4.39 -34.91 1.69
CA PRO A 157 -4.43 -33.74 0.80
C PRO A 157 -3.19 -32.83 0.93
N CYS A 158 -2.48 -32.90 2.06
CA CYS A 158 -1.26 -32.16 2.34
C CYS A 158 -0.38 -32.93 3.33
N THR A 159 0.91 -32.59 3.38
CA THR A 159 1.88 -33.11 4.36
C THR A 159 2.73 -31.98 4.92
N ARG A 160 3.52 -32.23 5.98
CA ARG A 160 4.48 -31.26 6.53
C ARG A 160 5.87 -31.51 5.98
N VAL A 161 6.50 -30.47 5.45
CA VAL A 161 7.87 -30.48 4.92
C VAL A 161 8.57 -29.20 5.37
N GLU A 162 9.89 -29.27 5.55
CA GLU A 162 10.70 -28.08 5.80
C GLU A 162 10.73 -27.18 4.55
N GLN A 163 10.29 -25.94 4.74
CA GLN A 163 10.10 -24.94 3.71
C GLN A 163 10.65 -23.60 4.24
N CYS A 164 11.06 -22.70 3.36
CA CYS A 164 11.66 -21.44 3.84
C CYS A 164 10.56 -20.55 4.47
N GLY A 165 10.82 -20.14 5.71
CA GLY A 165 9.93 -19.34 6.55
C GLY A 165 10.68 -18.23 7.28
N GLY A 166 9.94 -17.40 7.99
CA GLY A 166 10.46 -16.18 8.62
C GLY A 166 10.46 -14.94 7.72
N CYS A 167 11.01 -13.85 8.27
CA CYS A 167 11.00 -12.50 7.73
C CYS A 167 12.40 -12.07 7.27
N CYS A 168 12.43 -11.06 6.40
CA CYS A 168 13.61 -10.31 6.00
C CYS A 168 13.35 -8.83 6.29
N ASN A 169 14.38 -8.08 6.67
CA ASN A 169 14.26 -6.69 7.13
C ASN A 169 14.08 -5.65 6.01
N HIS A 170 14.02 -6.07 4.74
CA HIS A 170 13.67 -5.19 3.64
C HIS A 170 12.46 -5.71 2.86
N HIS A 171 11.60 -4.79 2.44
CA HIS A 171 10.40 -5.11 1.66
C HIS A 171 10.73 -5.67 0.26
N LEU A 172 11.93 -5.38 -0.30
CA LEU A 172 12.42 -5.93 -1.57
C LEU A 172 13.00 -7.36 -1.44
N LEU A 173 13.19 -7.86 -0.22
CA LEU A 173 13.76 -9.19 0.05
C LEU A 173 12.68 -10.21 0.40
N SER A 174 12.94 -11.48 0.10
CA SER A 174 12.13 -12.61 0.55
C SER A 174 13.02 -13.77 1.00
N CYS A 175 12.51 -14.60 1.92
CA CYS A 175 13.22 -15.79 2.38
C CYS A 175 13.11 -16.90 1.31
N GLN A 176 14.20 -17.18 0.62
CA GLN A 176 14.27 -18.10 -0.52
C GLN A 176 15.19 -19.30 -0.23
N PRO A 177 14.93 -20.47 -0.82
CA PRO A 177 15.82 -21.63 -0.71
C PRO A 177 17.17 -21.38 -1.38
N VAL A 178 18.22 -21.89 -0.76
CA VAL A 178 19.59 -21.98 -1.30
C VAL A 178 19.91 -23.41 -1.69
N GLU A 179 19.39 -24.37 -0.93
CA GLU A 179 19.64 -25.79 -1.11
C GLU A 179 18.33 -26.55 -0.87
N VAL A 180 18.04 -27.50 -1.77
CA VAL A 180 16.77 -28.22 -1.87
C VAL A 180 17.04 -29.70 -2.02
N GLU A 181 16.28 -30.50 -1.27
CA GLU A 181 16.25 -31.96 -1.31
C GLU A 181 14.86 -32.40 -1.81
N THR A 182 14.78 -33.12 -2.92
CA THR A 182 13.47 -33.58 -3.45
C THR A 182 13.01 -34.85 -2.73
N LEU A 183 11.83 -34.80 -2.11
CA LEU A 183 11.17 -35.93 -1.47
C LEU A 183 10.08 -36.52 -2.37
N ASN A 184 9.89 -37.84 -2.29
CA ASN A 184 8.86 -38.56 -3.03
C ASN A 184 7.81 -39.12 -2.07
N PHE A 185 6.58 -38.60 -2.15
CA PHE A 185 5.45 -39.08 -1.35
C PHE A 185 4.51 -39.93 -2.21
N GLN A 186 4.06 -41.07 -1.69
CA GLN A 186 3.01 -41.87 -2.33
C GLN A 186 1.64 -41.44 -1.78
N VAL A 187 0.74 -41.00 -2.67
CA VAL A 187 -0.64 -40.61 -2.34
C VAL A 187 -1.64 -41.61 -2.88
N ILE A 188 -2.79 -41.72 -2.21
CA ILE A 188 -3.95 -42.45 -2.73
C ILE A 188 -4.81 -41.49 -3.53
N VAL A 189 -5.19 -41.90 -4.74
CA VAL A 189 -6.05 -41.12 -5.64
C VAL A 189 -7.40 -41.80 -5.76
N THR A 190 -8.46 -41.03 -5.52
CA THR A 190 -9.85 -41.46 -5.68
C THR A 190 -10.58 -40.51 -6.62
N GLU A 191 -11.63 -41.01 -7.27
CA GLU A 191 -12.49 -40.27 -8.18
C GLU A 191 -13.95 -40.36 -7.72
N THR A 192 -14.65 -39.24 -7.74
CA THR A 192 -16.04 -39.13 -7.31
C THR A 192 -16.96 -39.55 -8.46
N VAL A 193 -17.61 -40.70 -8.33
CA VAL A 193 -18.57 -41.22 -9.30
C VAL A 193 -19.87 -41.55 -8.57
N ASN A 194 -20.99 -40.96 -9.02
CA ASN A 194 -22.32 -41.11 -8.40
C ASN A 194 -22.31 -40.79 -6.88
N ASN A 195 -21.67 -39.67 -6.50
CA ASN A 195 -21.48 -39.22 -5.12
C ASN A 195 -20.71 -40.21 -4.20
N GLN A 196 -19.96 -41.16 -4.77
CA GLN A 196 -19.10 -42.07 -4.03
C GLN A 196 -17.64 -41.97 -4.50
N LEU A 197 -16.70 -42.01 -3.56
CA LEU A 197 -15.27 -42.04 -3.85
C LEU A 197 -14.87 -43.46 -4.30
N LYS A 198 -14.51 -43.61 -5.58
CA LYS A 198 -13.93 -44.84 -6.13
C LYS A 198 -12.41 -44.74 -6.12
N TYR A 199 -11.73 -45.81 -5.72
CA TYR A 199 -10.28 -45.88 -5.77
C TYR A 199 -9.80 -45.93 -7.23
N LYS A 200 -8.93 -44.98 -7.61
CA LYS A 200 -8.33 -44.86 -8.94
C LYS A 200 -6.93 -45.47 -8.98
N GLY A 201 -6.14 -45.27 -7.92
CA GLY A 201 -4.78 -45.80 -7.84
C GLY A 201 -3.94 -45.16 -6.74
N LYS A 202 -2.62 -45.35 -6.86
CA LYS A 202 -1.63 -44.56 -6.12
C LYS A 202 -0.75 -43.81 -7.10
N GLU A 203 -0.44 -42.56 -6.80
CA GLU A 203 0.44 -41.70 -7.58
C GLU A 203 1.63 -41.27 -6.70
N ILE A 204 2.74 -40.88 -7.32
CA ILE A 204 3.93 -40.36 -6.62
C ILE A 204 3.97 -38.85 -6.83
N VAL A 205 4.04 -38.10 -5.73
CA VAL A 205 4.15 -36.64 -5.70
C VAL A 205 5.57 -36.27 -5.26
N THR A 206 6.31 -35.62 -6.15
CA THR A 206 7.58 -34.96 -5.84
C THR A 206 7.33 -33.67 -5.08
N VAL A 207 7.94 -33.50 -3.90
CA VAL A 207 7.86 -32.28 -3.10
C VAL A 207 9.25 -31.87 -2.65
N ASP A 208 9.57 -30.60 -2.84
CA ASP A 208 10.85 -30.04 -2.43
C ASP A 208 10.88 -29.74 -0.93
N LYS A 209 11.98 -30.15 -0.29
CA LYS A 209 12.34 -29.85 1.10
C LYS A 209 13.51 -28.87 1.09
N HIS A 210 13.36 -27.73 1.74
CA HIS A 210 14.40 -26.70 1.77
C HIS A 210 15.33 -26.97 2.95
N THR A 211 16.61 -27.26 2.68
CA THR A 211 17.61 -27.56 3.73
C THR A 211 18.37 -26.31 4.18
N LYS A 212 18.47 -25.29 3.32
CA LYS A 212 19.07 -23.97 3.64
C LYS A 212 18.27 -22.85 2.99
N CYS A 213 18.13 -21.73 3.71
CA CYS A 213 17.42 -20.54 3.27
C CYS A 213 18.29 -19.29 3.42
N LYS A 214 18.00 -18.25 2.64
CA LYS A 214 18.58 -16.90 2.81
C LYS A 214 17.56 -15.83 2.42
N CYS A 215 17.75 -14.61 2.91
CA CYS A 215 17.09 -13.45 2.33
C CYS A 215 17.74 -13.11 0.98
N ASP A 216 16.95 -13.09 -0.09
CA ASP A 216 17.39 -12.71 -1.43
C ASP A 216 16.36 -11.77 -2.09
N CYS A 217 16.75 -11.10 -3.17
CA CYS A 217 15.88 -10.18 -3.89
C CYS A 217 14.62 -10.89 -4.42
N LYS A 218 13.45 -10.26 -4.24
CA LYS A 218 12.17 -10.74 -4.79
C LYS A 218 12.19 -10.77 -6.31
N VAL A 219 12.68 -9.69 -6.91
CA VAL A 219 12.89 -9.55 -8.36
C VAL A 219 14.27 -10.07 -8.69
N LYS A 220 14.36 -10.92 -9.72
CA LYS A 220 15.61 -11.50 -10.24
C LYS A 220 15.97 -10.86 -11.57
N LYS A 221 17.16 -11.19 -12.09
CA LYS A 221 17.60 -10.67 -13.39
C LYS A 221 16.70 -11.17 -14.53
N GLU A 222 16.17 -12.37 -14.37
CA GLU A 222 15.31 -13.07 -15.32
C GLU A 222 13.90 -12.46 -15.40
N ASP A 223 13.49 -11.70 -14.38
CA ASP A 223 12.20 -11.00 -14.34
C ASP A 223 12.26 -9.61 -15.02
N CYS A 224 13.47 -9.12 -15.37
CA CYS A 224 13.64 -7.82 -16.01
C CYS A 224 13.39 -7.90 -17.53
N SER A 225 12.78 -6.84 -18.09
CA SER A 225 12.59 -6.72 -19.53
C SER A 225 13.90 -6.43 -20.28
N PRO A 226 14.00 -6.69 -21.60
CA PRO A 226 15.23 -6.45 -22.37
C PRO A 226 15.71 -4.99 -22.41
N LEU A 227 14.87 -4.03 -22.04
CA LEU A 227 15.20 -2.59 -21.96
C LEU A 227 15.72 -2.17 -20.57
N GLN A 228 15.66 -3.07 -19.60
CA GLN A 228 16.08 -2.86 -18.22
C GLN A 228 17.42 -3.50 -17.92
N GLU A 229 18.15 -2.91 -16.98
CA GLU A 229 19.33 -3.51 -16.35
C GLU A 229 19.02 -3.85 -14.88
N TYR A 230 19.35 -5.07 -14.46
CA TYR A 230 19.14 -5.52 -13.09
C TYR A 230 20.24 -5.01 -12.14
N ARG A 231 19.88 -4.10 -11.24
CA ARG A 231 20.79 -3.57 -10.21
C ARG A 231 20.73 -4.42 -8.95
N LYS A 232 21.70 -5.34 -8.81
CA LYS A 232 21.84 -6.24 -7.64
C LYS A 232 21.83 -5.49 -6.29
N GLY A 233 22.52 -4.35 -6.20
CA GLY A 233 22.60 -3.54 -4.97
C GLY A 233 21.32 -2.76 -4.64
N GLU A 234 20.31 -2.82 -5.49
CA GLU A 234 19.02 -2.14 -5.31
C GLU A 234 17.82 -3.13 -5.41
N CYS A 235 18.07 -4.43 -5.60
CA CYS A 235 17.06 -5.48 -5.85
C CYS A 235 15.98 -5.12 -6.90
N ARG A 236 16.31 -4.28 -7.90
CA ARG A 236 15.35 -3.78 -8.88
C ARG A 236 15.89 -3.73 -10.31
N CYS A 237 14.99 -3.88 -11.26
CA CYS A 237 15.22 -3.58 -12.67
C CYS A 237 15.17 -2.05 -12.87
N VAL A 238 16.14 -1.48 -13.57
CA VAL A 238 16.20 -0.04 -13.87
C VAL A 238 16.25 0.17 -15.38
N CYS A 239 15.41 1.04 -15.91
CA CYS A 239 15.43 1.40 -17.32
C CYS A 239 16.79 2.01 -17.72
N THR A 240 17.37 1.50 -18.81
CA THR A 240 18.66 1.97 -19.34
C THR A 240 18.56 3.36 -19.96
N ASN A 241 17.44 3.67 -20.63
CA ASN A 241 17.24 4.91 -21.38
C ASN A 241 16.72 6.06 -20.51
N LYS A 242 17.59 6.61 -19.66
CA LYS A 242 17.25 7.73 -18.75
C LYS A 242 16.94 9.04 -19.47
N ASP A 243 17.47 9.26 -20.67
CA ASP A 243 17.15 10.44 -21.46
C ASP A 243 15.70 10.40 -22.00
N ALA A 244 15.19 9.22 -22.36
CA ALA A 244 13.79 9.05 -22.75
C ALA A 244 12.84 9.21 -21.56
N GLU A 245 13.19 8.68 -20.38
CA GLU A 245 12.46 8.88 -19.13
C GLU A 245 12.34 10.37 -18.77
N ALA A 246 13.44 11.12 -18.84
CA ALA A 246 13.44 12.55 -18.57
C ALA A 246 12.61 13.36 -19.58
N LYS A 247 12.67 13.01 -20.88
CA LYS A 247 11.84 13.65 -21.93
C LYS A 247 10.36 13.33 -21.75
N CYS A 248 10.04 12.07 -21.47
CA CYS A 248 8.67 11.62 -21.21
C CYS A 248 8.02 12.40 -20.07
N ASN A 249 8.72 12.51 -18.93
CA ASN A 249 8.23 13.19 -17.74
C ASN A 249 8.19 14.73 -17.89
N ALA A 250 8.73 15.30 -18.97
CA ALA A 250 8.58 16.71 -19.32
C ALA A 250 7.29 17.00 -20.11
N GLU A 251 6.63 15.98 -20.67
CA GLU A 251 5.35 16.09 -21.38
C GLU A 251 4.18 15.80 -20.43
N SER A 252 3.24 16.75 -20.31
CA SER A 252 2.14 16.66 -19.33
C SER A 252 1.04 15.63 -19.65
N LEU A 253 1.04 15.07 -20.86
CA LEU A 253 0.04 14.08 -21.33
C LEU A 253 0.56 12.63 -21.29
N ARG A 254 1.81 12.44 -20.85
CA ARG A 254 2.51 11.16 -20.85
C ARG A 254 3.00 10.78 -19.46
N HIS A 255 3.23 9.49 -19.28
CA HIS A 255 3.84 8.92 -18.09
C HIS A 255 4.86 7.85 -18.47
N TRP A 256 5.99 7.83 -17.77
CA TRP A 256 7.01 6.81 -17.97
C TRP A 256 6.68 5.52 -17.21
N ASN A 257 6.32 4.46 -17.92
CA ASN A 257 6.08 3.17 -17.32
C ASN A 257 7.42 2.47 -17.00
N ALA A 258 7.77 2.41 -15.71
CA ALA A 258 9.02 1.82 -15.25
C ALA A 258 9.16 0.31 -15.51
N SER A 259 8.06 -0.41 -15.76
CA SER A 259 8.07 -1.85 -16.02
C SER A 259 8.33 -2.20 -17.49
N SER A 260 7.76 -1.41 -18.42
CA SER A 260 7.98 -1.57 -19.87
C SER A 260 9.20 -0.76 -20.37
N CYS A 261 9.59 0.29 -19.64
CA CYS A 261 10.52 1.34 -20.08
C CYS A 261 10.07 2.05 -21.37
N ILE A 262 8.76 2.29 -21.45
CA ILE A 262 8.11 2.98 -22.56
C ILE A 262 7.36 4.20 -22.01
N CYS A 263 7.30 5.25 -22.82
CA CYS A 263 6.55 6.46 -22.52
C CYS A 263 5.10 6.30 -23.00
N GLU A 264 4.18 6.06 -22.07
CA GLU A 264 2.78 5.75 -22.34
C GLU A 264 1.93 7.04 -22.17
N CYS A 265 0.77 7.11 -22.82
CA CYS A 265 -0.17 8.22 -22.60
C CYS A 265 -0.85 8.05 -21.24
N LEU A 266 -1.30 9.13 -20.61
CA LEU A 266 -2.11 9.02 -19.39
C LEU A 266 -3.45 8.31 -19.71
N ASP A 267 -3.76 7.24 -18.96
CA ASP A 267 -4.96 6.38 -19.15
C ASP A 267 -6.32 7.12 -19.03
N ALA A 268 -6.31 8.40 -18.67
CA ALA A 268 -7.49 9.24 -18.49
C ALA A 268 -8.15 9.70 -19.81
N VAL A 269 -7.58 9.39 -20.98
CA VAL A 269 -8.12 9.82 -22.29
C VAL A 269 -9.08 8.77 -22.87
N GLU A 270 -10.30 8.71 -22.32
CA GLU A 270 -11.42 7.99 -22.94
C GLU A 270 -11.94 8.77 -24.15
N CYS A 271 -11.55 8.34 -25.35
CA CYS A 271 -11.98 8.94 -26.61
C CYS A 271 -13.46 8.66 -26.92
N SER A 272 -14.17 9.66 -27.45
CA SER A 272 -15.59 9.54 -27.81
C SER A 272 -15.83 8.64 -29.04
N ASP A 273 -17.04 8.08 -29.15
CA ASP A 273 -17.45 7.15 -30.21
C ASP A 273 -17.01 7.60 -31.61
N GLY A 274 -16.26 6.74 -32.30
CA GLY A 274 -15.75 6.98 -33.66
C GLY A 274 -14.32 7.52 -33.73
N THR A 275 -13.71 7.89 -32.61
CA THR A 275 -12.28 8.24 -32.50
C THR A 275 -11.46 7.13 -31.83
N TYR A 276 -10.15 7.11 -32.06
CA TYR A 276 -9.20 6.24 -31.39
C TYR A 276 -8.11 7.09 -30.73
N LEU A 277 -7.57 6.61 -29.60
CA LEU A 277 -6.43 7.25 -28.96
C LEU A 277 -5.17 6.89 -29.75
N ASP A 278 -4.57 7.87 -30.43
CA ASP A 278 -3.24 7.69 -31.00
C ASP A 278 -2.18 7.80 -29.89
N GLN A 279 -1.36 6.76 -29.76
CA GLN A 279 -0.27 6.68 -28.79
C GLN A 279 0.91 7.62 -29.14
N SER A 280 1.00 8.11 -30.38
CA SER A 280 2.07 8.99 -30.84
C SER A 280 1.81 10.48 -30.53
N SER A 281 0.54 10.90 -30.51
CA SER A 281 0.08 12.26 -30.19
C SER A 281 -0.64 12.38 -28.86
N CYS A 282 -0.96 11.26 -28.19
CA CYS A 282 -1.82 11.17 -27.01
C CYS A 282 -3.13 11.94 -27.16
N SER A 283 -3.68 11.92 -28.37
CA SER A 283 -4.88 12.66 -28.77
C SER A 283 -5.88 11.74 -29.45
N CYS A 284 -7.16 12.09 -29.37
CA CYS A 284 -8.23 11.33 -30.02
C CYS A 284 -8.33 11.71 -31.49
N GLU A 285 -7.93 10.80 -32.38
CA GLU A 285 -7.99 10.97 -33.83
C GLU A 285 -9.19 10.23 -34.44
N PRO A 286 -9.74 10.68 -35.58
CA PRO A 286 -10.74 9.91 -36.31
C PRO A 286 -10.15 8.59 -36.81
N LEU A 287 -10.91 7.49 -36.72
CA LEU A 287 -10.47 6.19 -37.24
C LEU A 287 -10.07 6.30 -38.73
N PRO A 288 -8.91 5.77 -39.15
CA PRO A 288 -8.50 5.77 -40.55
C PRO A 288 -9.57 5.15 -41.45
N ASP A 289 -9.82 5.77 -42.61
CA ASP A 289 -10.84 5.34 -43.57
C ASP A 289 -10.73 3.84 -43.90
N GLU A 290 -9.52 3.28 -43.97
CA GLU A 290 -9.30 1.85 -44.24
C GLU A 290 -9.87 0.91 -43.14
N ILE A 291 -9.86 1.34 -41.87
CA ILE A 291 -10.44 0.58 -40.75
C ILE A 291 -11.97 0.72 -40.77
N VAL A 292 -12.47 1.91 -41.07
CA VAL A 292 -13.91 2.18 -41.24
C VAL A 292 -14.47 1.35 -42.41
N LEU A 293 -13.79 1.36 -43.56
CA LEU A 293 -14.12 0.55 -44.74
C LEU A 293 -14.15 -0.94 -44.43
N LYS A 294 -13.14 -1.47 -43.73
CA LYS A 294 -13.12 -2.89 -43.31
C LYS A 294 -14.26 -3.24 -42.35
N ARG A 295 -14.59 -2.36 -41.39
CA ARG A 295 -15.77 -2.55 -40.50
C ARG A 295 -17.10 -2.50 -41.25
N LEU A 296 -17.18 -1.73 -42.34
CA LEU A 296 -18.33 -1.63 -43.22
C LEU A 296 -18.35 -2.69 -44.35
N GLY A 297 -17.37 -3.61 -44.39
CA GLY A 297 -17.31 -4.70 -45.37
C GLY A 297 -16.78 -4.34 -46.76
N TYR A 298 -16.16 -3.17 -46.93
CA TYR A 298 -15.60 -2.70 -48.20
C TYR A 298 -14.09 -2.98 -48.29
N ASN A 299 -13.70 -3.77 -49.30
CA ASN A 299 -12.31 -4.22 -49.49
C ASN A 299 -11.45 -3.34 -50.41
N ASN A 300 -11.97 -2.20 -50.92
CA ASN A 300 -11.24 -1.34 -51.86
C ASN A 300 -11.61 0.16 -51.67
N PRO A 301 -10.65 1.06 -51.35
CA PRO A 301 -10.92 2.48 -51.13
C PRO A 301 -11.38 3.25 -52.38
N GLU A 302 -11.10 2.76 -53.60
CA GLU A 302 -11.47 3.46 -54.84
C GLU A 302 -12.99 3.53 -55.10
N ASN A 303 -13.77 2.60 -54.53
CA ASN A 303 -15.24 2.63 -54.68
C ASN A 303 -15.91 3.62 -53.72
N PHE A 304 -15.26 4.00 -52.61
CA PHE A 304 -15.88 4.88 -51.60
C PHE A 304 -15.84 6.36 -52.02
N THR A 305 -14.74 6.77 -52.64
CA THR A 305 -14.52 8.17 -53.04
C THR A 305 -15.42 8.65 -54.19
N LYS A 306 -16.06 7.73 -54.95
CA LYS A 306 -16.97 8.08 -56.05
C LYS A 306 -18.43 8.30 -55.66
N GLU A 307 -18.93 7.72 -54.56
CA GLU A 307 -20.32 7.96 -54.10
C GLU A 307 -20.43 8.93 -52.92
N PHE A 308 -19.40 9.06 -52.06
CA PHE A 308 -19.49 9.84 -50.82
C PHE A 308 -18.78 11.22 -50.83
N SER A 309 -18.20 11.65 -51.96
CA SER A 309 -17.46 12.91 -52.07
C SER A 309 -18.27 14.03 -52.75
N PRO A 310 -19.41 14.46 -52.17
CA PRO A 310 -19.38 15.81 -51.59
C PRO A 310 -20.25 16.04 -50.33
N ARG A 311 -21.01 15.05 -49.83
CA ARG A 311 -22.10 15.30 -48.87
C ARG A 311 -21.70 15.49 -47.39
N LEU A 312 -20.45 15.27 -47.01
CA LEU A 312 -19.98 15.38 -45.62
C LEU A 312 -19.00 16.53 -45.35
N ARG A 313 -18.93 17.54 -46.24
CA ARG A 313 -18.42 18.88 -45.88
C ARG A 313 -19.58 19.82 -45.53
N GLY A 314 -20.35 19.42 -44.53
CA GLY A 314 -21.49 20.15 -43.95
C GLY A 314 -21.64 19.78 -42.47
N PRO A 315 -22.19 20.66 -41.61
CA PRO A 315 -21.95 20.60 -40.18
C PRO A 315 -22.79 19.55 -39.44
N LEU A 316 -22.14 18.96 -38.44
CA LEU A 316 -22.66 18.48 -37.16
C LEU A 316 -23.81 17.44 -37.17
N TYR A 317 -23.47 16.29 -36.59
CA TYR A 317 -24.37 15.34 -35.98
C TYR A 317 -25.53 16.01 -35.21
N THR A 318 -26.76 15.71 -35.62
CA THR A 318 -27.92 15.66 -34.72
C THR A 318 -28.67 14.37 -35.02
N ILE A 319 -28.63 13.43 -34.07
CA ILE A 319 -29.48 12.24 -34.03
C ILE A 319 -30.05 12.19 -32.62
N GLY A 320 -31.37 12.03 -32.50
CA GLY A 320 -32.09 11.76 -31.27
C GLY A 320 -32.79 10.41 -31.33
#